data_AF-A0A7C3PAG4-F1
#
_entry.id   AF-A0A7C3PAG4-F1
#
_cell.length_a   1.000
_cell.length_b   1.000
_cell.length_c   1.000
_cell.angle_alpha   90.00
_cell.angle_beta   90.00
_cell.angle_gamma   90.00
#
_symmetry.space_group_name_H-M   'P 1'
#
loop_
_entity.id
_entity.type
_entity.pdbx_description
1 polymer ?
#
loop_
_entity_poly.entity_id
_entity_poly.type
_entity_poly.pdbx_seq_one_letter_code
_entity_poly.pdbx_strand_id
1 'polypeptide(L)'
;MEIQDEGSLGFWITHPDPNWWRDNRDIDFPEFGQTPIFIGVKKHSDGILKVNISGPFSQRFSFNAPCPEPKPGRGVFFGASWTGGVLTVFLNGKQVAEMRAKESPPSGASPAC
;
A
#
# COMPACT_ATOMS: atom_id res chain seq x y z
N MET A 1 0.56 18.93 12.93
CA MET A 1 -0.02 17.72 12.32
C MET A 1 0.89 16.59 12.74
N GLU A 2 0.45 15.73 13.66
CA GLU A 2 1.29 14.66 14.22
C GLU A 2 1.66 13.65 13.14
N ILE A 3 2.93 13.29 13.09
CA ILE A 3 3.44 12.19 12.26
C ILE A 3 2.94 10.91 12.94
N GLN A 4 2.11 10.12 12.26
CA GLN A 4 1.66 8.85 12.80
C GLN A 4 2.78 7.83 12.68
N ASP A 5 3.56 7.66 13.75
CA ASP A 5 4.63 6.67 13.85
C ASP A 5 4.10 5.23 13.95
N GLU A 6 2.83 5.08 14.34
CA GLU A 6 2.15 3.79 14.42
C GLU A 6 0.72 3.89 13.90
N GLY A 7 0.21 2.80 13.32
CA GLY A 7 -1.16 2.73 12.86
C GLY A 7 -1.46 1.52 12.00
N SER A 8 -2.72 1.39 11.63
CA SER A 8 -3.17 0.38 10.68
C SER A 8 -4.36 0.88 9.88
N LEU A 9 -4.54 0.30 8.71
CA LEU A 9 -5.70 0.54 7.87
C LEU A 9 -6.01 -0.73 7.08
N GLY A 10 -7.27 -0.89 6.69
CA GLY A 10 -7.69 -1.96 5.81
C GLY A 10 -8.95 -1.62 5.05
N PHE A 11 -9.03 -2.12 3.83
CA PHE A 11 -10.18 -1.93 2.94
C PHE A 11 -10.28 -3.07 1.93
N TRP A 12 -11.45 -3.18 1.29
CA TRP A 12 -11.67 -4.15 0.24
C TRP A 12 -11.44 -3.52 -1.13
N ILE A 13 -10.56 -4.12 -1.92
CA ILE A 13 -10.40 -3.81 -3.34
C ILE A 13 -11.50 -4.56 -4.09
N THR A 14 -12.47 -3.82 -4.57
CA THR A 14 -13.64 -4.32 -5.31
C THR A 14 -13.66 -3.79 -6.73
N HIS A 15 -14.17 -4.60 -7.66
CA HIS A 15 -14.44 -4.18 -9.04
C HIS A 15 -15.78 -4.78 -9.50
N PRO A 16 -16.58 -4.09 -10.35
CA PRO A 16 -17.87 -4.61 -10.82
C PRO A 16 -17.77 -5.90 -11.64
N ASP A 17 -16.70 -6.04 -12.42
CA ASP A 17 -16.44 -7.25 -13.21
C ASP A 17 -15.95 -8.39 -12.29
N PRO A 18 -16.64 -9.53 -12.15
CA PRO A 18 -16.23 -10.63 -11.27
C PRO A 18 -14.90 -11.30 -11.67
N ASN A 19 -14.44 -11.12 -12.90
CA ASN A 19 -13.22 -11.73 -13.44
C ASN A 19 -12.04 -10.74 -13.54
N TRP A 20 -12.18 -9.53 -12.99
CA TRP A 20 -11.17 -8.46 -13.05
C TRP A 20 -9.75 -8.87 -12.64
N TRP A 21 -9.65 -9.84 -11.73
CA TRP A 21 -8.40 -10.31 -11.17
C TRP A 21 -7.69 -11.35 -12.05
N ARG A 22 -8.42 -12.08 -12.91
CA ARG A 22 -7.87 -13.07 -13.86
C ARG A 22 -7.66 -12.52 -15.26
N ASP A 23 -8.36 -11.44 -15.61
CA ASP A 23 -8.23 -10.89 -16.96
C ASP A 23 -6.83 -10.33 -17.20
N ASN A 24 -6.48 -10.04 -18.45
CA ASN A 24 -5.19 -9.45 -18.80
C ASN A 24 -5.31 -7.94 -19.04
N ARG A 25 -6.16 -7.24 -18.27
CA ARG A 25 -6.31 -5.78 -18.38
C ARG A 25 -5.57 -5.06 -17.27
N ASP A 26 -5.04 -3.88 -17.60
CA ASP A 26 -4.65 -2.90 -16.60
C ASP A 26 -5.91 -2.24 -15.99
N ILE A 27 -5.96 -2.14 -14.66
CA ILE A 27 -7.08 -1.55 -13.92
C ILE A 27 -6.52 -0.59 -12.88
N ASP A 28 -6.94 0.67 -12.96
CA ASP A 28 -6.65 1.69 -11.95
C ASP A 28 -7.84 1.76 -10.98
N PHE A 29 -7.58 1.51 -9.70
CA PHE A 29 -8.60 1.63 -8.66
C PHE A 29 -8.66 3.06 -8.14
N PRO A 30 -9.82 3.50 -7.59
CA PRO A 30 -9.89 4.76 -6.86
C PRO A 30 -8.82 4.80 -5.75
N GLU A 31 -8.30 6.00 -5.46
CA GLU A 31 -7.41 6.17 -4.32
C GLU A 31 -8.16 5.92 -3.01
N PHE A 32 -7.51 5.25 -2.08
CA PHE A 32 -8.04 4.94 -0.76
C PHE A 32 -7.26 5.72 0.32
N GLY A 33 -7.91 6.00 1.44
CA GLY A 33 -7.30 6.63 2.60
C GLY A 33 -7.88 7.99 2.95
N GLN A 34 -7.26 8.64 3.93
CA GLN A 34 -7.58 9.98 4.40
C GLN A 34 -6.27 10.66 4.80
N THR A 35 -6.18 11.97 4.58
CA THR A 35 -5.02 12.78 4.96
C THR A 35 -4.57 12.45 6.40
N PRO A 36 -3.27 12.14 6.63
CA PRO A 36 -2.15 12.26 5.70
C PRO A 36 -1.82 10.99 4.88
N ILE A 37 -2.62 9.93 4.97
CA ILE A 37 -2.36 8.62 4.36
C ILE A 37 -3.15 8.44 3.06
N PHE A 38 -2.44 8.20 1.95
CA PHE A 38 -3.02 7.96 0.63
C PHE A 38 -2.51 6.65 0.04
N ILE A 39 -3.41 5.90 -0.61
CA ILE A 39 -3.11 4.59 -1.18
C ILE A 39 -3.65 4.50 -2.59
N GLY A 40 -2.75 4.38 -3.55
CA GLY A 40 -3.07 4.08 -4.94
C GLY A 40 -2.88 2.60 -5.21
N VAL A 41 -3.86 1.95 -5.84
CA VAL A 41 -3.80 0.54 -6.25
C VAL A 41 -3.99 0.46 -7.76
N LYS A 42 -3.09 -0.26 -8.44
CA LYS A 42 -3.20 -0.58 -9.86
C LYS A 42 -2.99 -2.08 -10.04
N LYS A 43 -3.87 -2.72 -10.79
CA LYS A 43 -3.66 -4.09 -11.27
C LYS A 43 -3.13 -4.02 -12.69
N HIS A 44 -2.05 -4.73 -12.95
CA HIS A 44 -1.42 -4.84 -14.25
C HIS A 44 -1.95 -6.04 -15.04
N SER A 45 -1.78 -5.97 -16.36
CA SER A 45 -2.20 -7.03 -17.29
C SER A 45 -1.44 -8.35 -17.13
N ASP A 46 -0.28 -8.33 -16.46
CA ASP A 46 0.51 -9.50 -16.07
C ASP A 46 0.05 -10.15 -14.75
N GLY A 47 -1.04 -9.67 -14.17
CA GLY A 47 -1.57 -10.17 -12.90
C GLY A 47 -0.83 -9.63 -11.67
N ILE A 48 -0.02 -8.59 -11.79
CA ILE A 48 0.63 -7.93 -10.65
C ILE A 48 -0.23 -6.77 -10.11
N LEU A 49 -0.42 -6.70 -8.80
CA LEU A 49 -0.88 -5.51 -8.11
C LEU A 49 0.31 -4.63 -7.73
N LYS A 50 0.33 -3.41 -8.26
CA LYS A 50 1.17 -2.31 -7.78
C LYS A 50 0.39 -1.50 -6.77
N VAL A 51 0.98 -1.28 -5.59
CA VAL A 51 0.39 -0.43 -4.56
C VAL A 51 1.39 0.63 -4.16
N ASN A 52 0.94 1.88 -4.14
CA ASN A 52 1.69 3.03 -3.66
C ASN A 52 1.03 3.54 -2.38
N ILE A 53 1.80 3.65 -1.29
CA ILE A 53 1.33 4.13 0.00
C ILE A 53 2.13 5.39 0.33
N SER A 54 1.45 6.51 0.54
CA SER A 54 2.06 7.77 0.96
C SER A 54 1.57 8.15 2.35
N GLY A 55 2.45 8.60 3.22
CA GLY A 55 2.08 9.15 4.54
C GLY A 55 2.75 8.47 5.74
N PRO A 56 2.81 7.13 5.86
CA PRO A 56 3.49 6.49 6.98
C PRO A 56 4.95 6.96 7.06
N PHE A 57 5.42 7.32 8.26
CA PHE A 57 6.76 7.87 8.48
C PHE A 57 7.11 9.09 7.61
N SER A 58 6.10 9.82 7.13
CA SER A 58 6.23 10.90 6.13
C SER A 58 6.93 10.47 4.84
N GLN A 59 6.82 9.18 4.48
CA GLN A 59 7.47 8.58 3.31
C GLN A 59 6.47 8.01 2.32
N ARG A 60 6.99 7.68 1.13
CA ARG A 60 6.27 6.95 0.08
C ARG A 60 6.87 5.56 -0.07
N PHE A 61 6.00 4.57 -0.08
CA PHE A 61 6.32 3.17 -0.27
C PHE A 61 5.63 2.68 -1.54
N SER A 62 6.32 1.83 -2.30
CA SER A 62 5.75 1.17 -3.47
C SER A 62 6.14 -0.29 -3.42
N PHE A 63 5.18 -1.18 -3.67
CA PHE A 63 5.47 -2.60 -3.80
C PHE A 63 4.62 -3.23 -4.90
N ASN A 64 5.11 -4.37 -5.39
CA ASN A 64 4.45 -5.19 -6.38
C ASN A 64 4.20 -6.57 -5.77
N ALA A 65 3.00 -7.11 -5.94
CA ALA A 65 2.66 -8.46 -5.50
C ALA A 65 1.73 -9.14 -6.52
N PRO A 66 1.75 -10.48 -6.65
CA PRO A 66 0.74 -11.18 -7.43
C PRO A 66 -0.67 -10.83 -6.96
N CYS A 67 -1.58 -10.58 -7.89
CA CYS A 67 -2.99 -10.31 -7.63
C CYS A 67 -3.64 -11.60 -7.09
N PRO A 68 -4.07 -11.65 -5.82
CA PRO A 68 -4.68 -12.84 -5.28
C PRO A 68 -6.13 -13.00 -5.75
N GLU A 69 -6.65 -14.21 -5.67
CA GLU A 69 -8.06 -14.49 -5.90
C GLU A 69 -8.94 -13.70 -4.89
N PRO A 70 -9.94 -12.94 -5.35
CA PRO A 70 -10.86 -12.22 -4.49
C PRO A 70 -11.76 -13.18 -3.72
N LYS A 71 -12.13 -12.78 -2.50
CA LYS A 71 -13.16 -13.48 -1.73
C LYS A 71 -14.54 -13.25 -2.38
N PRO A 72 -15.36 -14.29 -2.55
CA PRO A 72 -16.69 -14.17 -3.14
C PRO A 72 -17.54 -13.08 -2.48
N GLY A 73 -18.10 -12.17 -3.27
CA GLY A 73 -18.93 -11.07 -2.80
C GLY A 73 -18.21 -9.95 -2.04
N ARG A 74 -16.87 -9.99 -1.91
CA ARG A 74 -16.10 -8.97 -1.15
C ARG A 74 -14.91 -8.38 -1.89
N GLY A 75 -14.23 -9.13 -2.75
CA GLY A 75 -13.01 -8.67 -3.42
C GLY A 75 -11.71 -9.09 -2.71
N VAL A 76 -10.62 -8.35 -2.94
CA VAL A 76 -9.33 -8.60 -2.29
C VAL A 76 -9.20 -7.69 -1.07
N PHE A 77 -9.00 -8.27 0.12
CA PHE A 77 -8.74 -7.46 1.30
C PHE A 77 -7.31 -6.93 1.27
N PHE A 78 -7.16 -5.62 1.34
CA PHE A 78 -5.89 -4.94 1.57
C PHE A 78 -5.80 -4.55 3.04
N GLY A 79 -4.67 -4.85 3.67
CA GLY A 79 -4.34 -4.37 5.00
C GLY A 79 -2.92 -3.81 5.04
N ALA A 80 -2.71 -2.73 5.77
CA ALA A 80 -1.38 -2.21 6.07
C ALA A 80 -1.29 -1.85 7.55
N SER A 81 -0.15 -2.15 8.16
CA SER A 81 0.18 -1.73 9.53
C SER A 81 1.58 -1.14 9.54
N TRP A 82 1.80 -0.09 10.30
CA TRP A 82 3.12 0.48 10.50
C TRP A 82 3.40 0.67 11.97
N THR A 83 4.62 0.33 12.38
CA THR A 83 5.09 0.45 13.76
C THR A 83 6.62 0.40 13.78
N GLY A 84 7.27 1.18 14.64
CA GLY A 84 8.72 1.13 14.83
C GLY A 84 9.55 1.28 13.54
N GLY A 85 9.10 2.14 12.61
CA GLY A 85 9.78 2.34 11.33
C GLY A 85 9.58 1.22 10.32
N VAL A 86 8.69 0.27 10.57
CA VAL A 86 8.39 -0.85 9.67
C VAL A 86 6.95 -0.72 9.18
N LEU A 87 6.77 -0.81 7.86
CA LEU A 87 5.48 -0.92 7.18
C LEU A 87 5.29 -2.37 6.71
N THR A 88 4.26 -3.04 7.18
CA THR A 88 3.88 -4.40 6.79
C THR A 88 2.58 -4.36 5.99
N VAL A 89 2.53 -5.07 4.87
CA VAL A 89 1.37 -5.10 3.98
C VAL A 89 0.83 -6.51 3.82
N PHE A 90 -0.49 -6.61 3.84
CA PHE A 90 -1.26 -7.85 3.77
C PHE A 90 -2.23 -7.81 2.61
N LEU A 91 -2.32 -8.92 1.86
CA LEU A 91 -3.39 -9.18 0.91
C LEU A 91 -4.13 -10.46 1.32
N ASN A 92 -5.45 -10.38 1.49
CA ASN A 92 -6.29 -11.48 1.99
C ASN A 92 -5.74 -12.14 3.27
N GLY A 93 -5.15 -11.34 4.16
CA GLY A 93 -4.57 -11.79 5.44
C GLY A 93 -3.17 -12.40 5.32
N LYS A 94 -2.60 -12.53 4.12
CA LYS A 94 -1.22 -12.98 3.91
C LYS A 94 -0.28 -11.77 3.80
N GLN A 95 0.81 -11.77 4.56
CA GLN A 95 1.86 -10.77 4.41
C GLN A 95 2.51 -10.90 3.01
N VAL A 96 2.53 -9.81 2.26
CA VAL A 96 3.10 -9.74 0.90
C VAL A 96 4.30 -8.80 0.78
N ALA A 97 4.44 -7.86 1.71
CA ALA A 97 5.57 -6.94 1.75
C ALA A 97 5.88 -6.52 3.18
N GLU A 98 7.15 -6.23 3.43
CA GLU A 98 7.66 -5.56 4.61
C GLU A 98 8.71 -4.55 4.15
N MET A 99 8.57 -3.30 4.57
CA MET A 99 9.43 -2.20 4.15
C MET A 99 9.84 -1.38 5.37
N ARG A 100 11.12 -1.01 5.44
CA ARG A 100 11.62 -0.10 6.48
C ARG A 100 11.58 1.33 5.97
N ALA A 101 11.16 2.24 6.85
CA ALA A 101 11.34 3.66 6.65
C ALA A 101 12.84 3.94 6.47
N LYS A 102 13.18 4.79 5.51
CA LYS A 102 14.54 5.31 5.40
C LYS A 102 14.81 6.15 6.64
N GLU A 103 15.96 5.96 7.29
CA GLU A 103 16.40 6.90 8.30
C GLU A 103 16.55 8.28 7.62
N SER A 104 15.81 9.27 8.11
CA SER A 104 16.06 10.64 7.72
C SER A 104 17.47 10.99 8.18
N PRO A 105 18.35 11.54 7.32
CA PRO A 105 19.64 12.04 7.80
C PRO A 105 19.37 13.07 8.92
N PRO A 106 20.22 13.10 9.96
CA PRO A 106 20.03 14.06 11.06
C PRO A 106 19.94 15.47 10.47
N SER A 107 18.83 16.14 10.76
CA SER A 107 18.59 17.54 10.42
C SER A 107 19.61 18.38 11.21
N GLY A 108 20.82 18.54 10.66
CA GLY A 108 21.91 19.17 11.40
C GLY A 108 23.25 19.30 10.68
N ALA A 109 23.46 18.67 9.53
CA ALA A 109 24.66 18.95 8.74
C ALA A 109 24.47 20.21 7.89
N SER A 110 24.60 21.39 8.51
CA SER A 110 24.99 22.57 7.75
C SER A 110 26.37 22.28 7.13
N PRO A 111 26.55 22.40 5.81
CA PRO A 111 27.89 22.38 5.24
C PRO A 111 28.64 23.56 5.85
N ALA A 112 29.72 23.26 6.59
CA ALA A 112 30.68 24.28 6.98
C ALA A 112 31.31 24.81 5.69
N CYS A 113 31.09 26.10 5.40
CA CYS A 113 31.89 26.86 4.45
C CYS A 113 33.25 27.21 5.07
#